data_AF-A0A621B701-F1
#
_entry.id   AF-A0A621B701-F1
#
_cell.length_a   1.000
_cell.length_b   1.000
_cell.length_c   1.000
_cell.angle_alpha   90.00
_cell.angle_beta   90.00
_cell.angle_gamma   90.00
#
_symmetry.space_group_name_H-M   'P 1'
#
loop_
_entity.id
_entity.type
_entity.pdbx_description
1 polymer ?
#
loop_
_entity_poly.entity_id
_entity_poly.type
_entity_poly.pdbx_seq_one_letter_code
_entity_poly.pdbx_strand_id
1 'polypeptide(L)' 'MAQVNKQAIAAAFGRAASQYEQHASLQQHSADALLTLLTGRQFASVLDAG' A
#
# COMPACT_ATOMS: atom_id res chain seq x y z
N MET A 1 10.08 11.72 22.41
CA MET A 1 9.64 11.33 21.05
C MET A 1 9.83 12.54 20.14
N ALA A 2 10.49 12.39 18.99
CA ALA A 2 10.67 13.48 18.05
C ALA A 2 9.31 13.90 17.47
N GLN A 3 9.05 15.20 17.39
CA GLN A 3 7.79 15.73 16.89
C GLN A 3 7.76 15.60 15.36
N VAL A 4 6.87 14.76 14.84
CA VAL A 4 6.75 14.49 13.42
C VAL A 4 5.72 15.42 12.78
N ASN A 5 6.11 16.17 11.75
CA ASN A 5 5.21 17.01 10.98
C ASN A 5 4.38 16.16 10.00
N LYS A 6 3.21 15.72 10.44
CA LYS A 6 2.31 14.87 9.65
C LYS A 6 1.86 15.51 8.34
N GLN A 7 1.72 16.85 8.29
CA GLN A 7 1.34 17.56 7.06
C GLN A 7 2.46 17.54 6.02
N ALA A 8 3.71 17.76 6.44
CA ALA A 8 4.85 17.69 5.54
C ALA A 8 5.01 16.29 4.93
N ILE A 9 4.77 15.26 5.73
CA ILE A 9 4.77 13.85 5.29
C ILE A 9 3.66 13.62 4.26
N ALA A 10 2.42 13.99 4.58
CA ALA A 10 1.29 13.84 3.66
C ALA A 10 1.51 14.59 2.33
N ALA A 11 2.09 15.78 2.37
CA ALA A 11 2.40 16.56 1.17
C ALA A 11 3.50 15.91 0.32
N ALA A 12 4.51 15.29 0.94
CA ALA A 12 5.56 14.56 0.23
C ALA A 12 4.99 13.31 -0.48
N PHE A 13 4.18 12.52 0.22
CA PHE A 13 3.49 11.38 -0.38
C PHE A 13 2.51 11.80 -1.48
N GLY A 14 1.74 12.88 -1.27
CA GLY A 14 0.80 13.41 -2.26
C GLY A 14 1.46 13.86 -3.58
N ARG A 15 2.67 14.44 -3.51
CA ARG A 15 3.43 14.80 -4.73
C ARG A 15 3.95 13.57 -5.49
N ALA A 16 4.31 12.51 -4.78
CA ALA A 16 4.78 11.27 -5.37
C ALA A 16 3.65 10.37 -5.87
N ALA A 17 2.44 10.51 -5.31
CA ALA A 17 1.29 9.64 -5.59
C ALA A 17 0.92 9.56 -7.08
N SER A 18 1.00 10.67 -7.83
CA SER A 18 0.69 10.71 -9.26
C SER A 18 1.64 9.89 -10.14
N GLN A 19 2.86 9.65 -9.67
CA GLN A 19 3.87 8.83 -10.35
C GLN A 19 3.93 7.42 -9.76
N TYR A 20 3.34 7.21 -8.59
CA TYR A 20 3.40 5.96 -7.85
C TYR A 20 2.80 4.80 -8.64
N GLU A 21 1.64 5.03 -9.27
CA GLU A 21 1.00 4.00 -10.12
C GLU A 21 1.89 3.54 -11.28
N GLN A 22 2.74 4.44 -11.81
CA GLN A 22 3.69 4.10 -12.89
C GLN A 22 4.80 3.15 -12.41
N HIS A 23 5.00 3.05 -11.09
CA HIS A 23 6.00 2.18 -10.45
C HIS A 23 5.37 1.07 -9.60
N ALA A 24 4.05 0.97 -9.53
CA ALA A 24 3.34 0.02 -8.68
C ALA A 24 3.23 -1.39 -9.30
N SER A 25 3.66 -1.58 -10.55
CA SER A 25 3.46 -2.84 -11.29
C SER A 25 4.05 -4.07 -10.58
N LEU A 26 5.23 -3.95 -9.97
CA LEU A 26 5.82 -5.06 -9.21
C LEU A 26 4.96 -5.41 -7.97
N GLN A 27 4.46 -4.39 -7.27
CA GLN A 27 3.62 -4.58 -6.09
C GLN A 27 2.29 -5.24 -6.47
N GLN A 28 1.68 -4.82 -7.58
CA GLN A 28 0.45 -5.43 -8.12
C GLN A 28 0.65 -6.90 -8.47
N HIS A 29 1.67 -7.24 -9.28
CA HIS A 29 1.96 -8.65 -9.62
C HIS A 29 2.26 -9.49 -8.37
N SER A 30 2.96 -8.93 -7.39
CA SER A 30 3.23 -9.61 -6.13
C SER A 30 1.95 -9.86 -5.34
N ALA A 31 1.05 -8.88 -5.27
CA ALA A 31 -0.24 -9.01 -4.61
C ALA A 31 -1.12 -10.08 -5.28
N ASP A 32 -1.19 -10.10 -6.61
CA ASP A 32 -1.95 -11.11 -7.37
C ASP A 32 -1.43 -12.53 -7.11
N ALA A 33 -0.11 -12.71 -7.09
CA ALA A 33 0.51 -13.99 -6.75
C ALA A 33 0.17 -14.43 -5.32
N LEU A 34 0.23 -13.51 -4.36
CA LEU A 34 -0.11 -13.80 -2.96
C LEU A 34 -1.60 -14.14 -2.79
N LEU A 35 -2.50 -13.41 -3.45
CA LEU A 35 -3.93 -13.68 -3.42
C LEU A 35 -4.27 -15.07 -3.96
N THR A 36 -3.55 -15.52 -4.99
CA THR A 36 -3.70 -16.88 -5.54
C THR A 36 -3.42 -17.96 -4.48
N LEU A 37 -2.44 -17.74 -3.58
CA LEU A 37 -2.12 -18.67 -2.49
C LEU A 37 -3.18 -18.71 -1.38
N LEU A 38 -4.04 -17.70 -1.32
CA LEU A 38 -5.12 -17.58 -0.33
C LEU A 38 -6.47 -18.09 -0.85
N THR A 39 -6.53 -18.58 -2.09
CA THR A 39 -7.77 -19.07 -2.72
C THR A 39 -8.51 -20.08 -1.83
N GLY A 40 -9.81 -19.87 -1.65
CA GLY A 40 -10.68 -20.75 -0.83
C GLY A 40 -10.65 -20.46 0.67
N ARG A 41 -9.84 -19.49 1.14
CA ARG A 41 -9.88 -19.02 2.54
C ARG A 41 -10.82 -17.83 2.67
N GLN A 42 -11.58 -17.81 3.76
CA GLN A 42 -12.36 -16.65 4.18
C GLN A 42 -11.72 -16.05 5.43
N PHE A 43 -11.62 -14.73 5.45
CA PHE A 43 -11.12 -13.98 6.58
C PHE A 43 -12.27 -13.14 7.15
N ALA A 44 -12.57 -13.31 8.44
CA ALA A 44 -13.63 -12.54 9.10
C ALA A 44 -13.30 -11.04 9.24
N SER A 45 -12.01 -10.70 9.23
CA SER A 45 -11.50 -9.34 9.29
C SER A 45 -10.16 -9.24 8.58
N VAL A 46 -9.96 -8.18 7.81
CA VAL A 46 -8.70 -7.85 7.14
C VAL A 46 -8.34 -6.41 7.49
N LEU A 47 -7.06 -6.16 7.79
CA LEU A 47 -6.49 -4.83 7.98
C LEU A 47 -5.61 -4.50 6.78
N ASP A 48 -5.92 -3.40 6.10
CA ASP A 48 -4.99 -2.75 5.17
C ASP A 48 -4.20 -1.68 5.93
N ALA A 49 -2.88 -1.81 5.93
CA ALA A 49 -1.99 -0.96 6.70
C ALA A 49 -1.43 0.24 5.91
N GLY A 50 -1.69 0.33 4.59
CA GLY A 50 -1.12 1.37 3.72
C GLY A 50 0.40 1.34 3.68
#